data_AF-A0A1Q4YCD3-F1
#
_entry.id   AF-A0A1Q4YCD3-F1
#
_cell.length_a   1.000
_cell.length_b   1.000
_cell.length_c   1.000
_cell.angle_alpha   90.00
_cell.angle_beta   90.00
_cell.angle_gamma   90.00
#
_symmetry.space_group_name_H-M   'P 1'
#
loop_
_entity.id
_entity.type
_entity.pdbx_description
1 polymer ?
#
loop_
_entity_poly.entity_id
_entity_poly.type
_entity_poly.pdbx_seq_one_letter_code
_entity_poly.pdbx_strand_id
1 'polypeptide(L)'
;MAHVNEPRAPWGKGPKRDLPFPYDRDLSGVLRHLNRRTRAFRSRLANDPVTAAYLAAGMRLLGRHLGPGSPGRAHGERPFLSFLSQRAIAAEVANNPRPFPRQGTVAMLRDRWSAQSEFVADLISFAVWRENYRPEYREQRAANTEKLVSGPDFVRAVHETAYQHTAEGAAMPSVRLGLALMTAAEGDEEIMRAVSALYEDYLGSWKELYGAVMRERGLRLRPGLTLGDLADALSATTDGMTLRAIGDPGSGVVDHERRRSLMGTVALAVIHGFLEPDEDASGLTLEQAVSARFDT
;
A
#
# COMPACT_ATOMS: atom_id res chain seq x y z
N MET A 1 -8.19 -15.33 -14.78
CA MET A 1 -7.49 -16.26 -13.86
C MET A 1 -7.77 -15.76 -12.45
N ALA A 2 -8.30 -16.59 -11.55
CA ALA A 2 -8.64 -16.14 -10.19
C ALA A 2 -7.36 -15.67 -9.46
N HIS A 3 -7.33 -14.43 -8.97
CA HIS A 3 -6.17 -13.91 -8.26
C HIS A 3 -5.94 -14.72 -6.98
N VAL A 4 -4.69 -15.07 -6.69
CA VAL A 4 -4.27 -15.83 -5.49
C VAL A 4 -4.64 -15.10 -4.17
N ASN A 5 -5.07 -13.84 -4.26
CA ASN A 5 -5.48 -12.97 -3.15
C ASN A 5 -6.99 -12.63 -3.12
N GLU A 6 -7.86 -13.37 -3.83
CA GLU A 6 -9.31 -13.16 -3.70
C GLU A 6 -9.86 -13.60 -2.33
N PRO A 7 -10.71 -12.76 -1.69
CA PRO A 7 -11.18 -12.99 -0.33
C PRO A 7 -12.08 -14.24 -0.26
N ARG A 8 -11.67 -15.22 0.55
CA ARG A 8 -12.53 -16.34 0.90
C ARG A 8 -13.45 -15.96 2.06
N ALA A 9 -14.72 -16.33 1.94
CA ALA A 9 -15.65 -16.24 3.06
C ALA A 9 -15.09 -17.07 4.25
N PRO A 10 -15.24 -16.58 5.50
CA PRO A 10 -14.72 -17.29 6.67
C PRO A 10 -15.34 -18.68 6.77
N TRP A 11 -14.50 -19.69 6.97
CA TRP A 11 -14.91 -21.07 7.25
C TRP A 11 -15.57 -21.16 8.63
N GLY A 12 -16.85 -21.58 8.68
CA GLY A 12 -17.56 -21.96 9.91
C GLY A 12 -18.28 -20.85 10.70
N LYS A 13 -19.04 -21.25 11.73
CA LYS A 13 -19.63 -20.38 12.76
C LYS A 13 -18.59 -20.16 13.88
N GLY A 14 -18.37 -18.92 14.34
CA GLY A 14 -17.45 -18.67 15.46
C GLY A 14 -17.09 -17.20 15.71
N PRO A 15 -16.43 -16.89 16.85
CA PRO A 15 -16.14 -15.54 17.35
C PRO A 15 -15.30 -14.66 16.41
N LYS A 16 -14.69 -15.25 15.37
CA LYS A 16 -13.99 -14.55 14.30
C LYS A 16 -14.94 -13.68 13.46
N ARG A 17 -16.15 -14.15 13.18
CA ARG A 17 -17.17 -13.41 12.39
C ARG A 17 -17.71 -12.18 13.11
N ASP A 18 -17.59 -12.15 14.44
CA ASP A 18 -18.07 -11.03 15.25
C ASP A 18 -17.05 -9.89 15.30
N LEU A 19 -15.82 -10.12 14.82
CA LEU A 19 -14.78 -9.08 14.76
C LEU A 19 -15.14 -8.02 13.71
N PRO A 20 -14.68 -6.76 13.87
CA PRO A 20 -14.90 -5.74 12.86
C PRO A 20 -14.09 -6.04 11.60
N PHE A 21 -14.59 -5.59 10.45
CA PHE A 21 -13.83 -5.62 9.19
C PHE A 21 -12.49 -4.86 9.31
N PRO A 22 -11.38 -5.38 8.74
CA PRO A 22 -11.25 -6.63 7.98
C PRO A 22 -10.83 -7.85 8.83
N TYR A 23 -10.88 -7.74 10.15
CA TYR A 23 -10.49 -8.82 11.06
C TYR A 23 -11.47 -10.00 11.07
N ASP A 24 -12.64 -9.87 10.46
CA ASP A 24 -13.62 -10.95 10.23
C ASP A 24 -13.28 -11.84 9.03
N ARG A 25 -12.34 -11.41 8.17
CA ARG A 25 -11.96 -12.11 6.94
C ARG A 25 -10.97 -13.25 7.19
N ASP A 26 -10.82 -14.12 6.18
CA ASP A 26 -9.80 -15.16 6.17
C ASP A 26 -8.40 -14.53 6.01
N LEU A 27 -7.59 -14.61 7.07
CA LEU A 27 -6.26 -14.03 7.09
C LEU A 27 -5.16 -14.99 6.63
N SER A 28 -5.50 -16.23 6.24
CA SER A 28 -4.49 -17.26 5.93
C SER A 28 -3.72 -17.05 4.64
N GLY A 29 -4.21 -16.19 3.74
CA GLY A 29 -3.45 -15.72 2.56
C GLY A 29 -2.50 -14.55 2.87
N VAL A 30 -2.72 -13.88 4.00
CA VAL A 30 -2.02 -12.64 4.39
C VAL A 30 -0.92 -12.93 5.42
N LEU A 31 -1.23 -13.76 6.43
CA LEU A 31 -0.31 -14.09 7.52
C LEU A 31 0.50 -15.33 7.15
N ARG A 32 1.77 -15.13 6.81
CA ARG A 32 2.65 -16.18 6.25
C ARG A 32 3.64 -16.74 7.28
N HIS A 33 3.92 -16.01 8.36
CA HIS A 33 4.99 -16.32 9.32
C HIS A 33 4.48 -16.89 10.65
N LEU A 34 3.26 -17.44 10.64
CA LEU A 34 2.68 -18.08 11.83
C LEU A 34 3.39 -19.38 12.19
N ASN A 35 3.66 -19.56 13.48
CA ASN A 35 4.43 -20.65 14.08
C ASN A 35 3.67 -21.99 14.08
N ARG A 36 3.37 -22.56 12.91
CA ARG A 36 2.81 -23.91 12.76
C ARG A 36 3.40 -24.62 11.54
N ARG A 37 3.66 -25.92 11.68
CA ARG A 37 4.31 -26.75 10.64
C ARG A 37 3.42 -26.97 9.41
N THR A 38 2.14 -27.28 9.60
CA THR A 38 1.24 -27.59 8.47
C THR A 38 0.43 -26.37 8.03
N ARG A 39 0.09 -26.32 6.74
CA ARG A 39 -0.76 -25.26 6.16
C ARG A 39 -2.13 -25.19 6.86
N ALA A 40 -2.72 -26.33 7.20
CA ALA A 40 -4.00 -26.39 7.89
C ALA A 40 -3.94 -25.73 9.27
N PHE A 41 -2.90 -26.02 10.07
CA PHE A 41 -2.74 -25.40 11.38
C PHE A 41 -2.37 -23.91 11.29
N ARG A 42 -1.58 -23.50 10.30
CA ARG A 42 -1.33 -22.06 10.05
C ARG A 42 -2.63 -21.33 9.70
N SER A 43 -3.47 -21.89 8.83
CA SER A 43 -4.76 -21.28 8.47
C SER A 43 -5.70 -21.18 9.66
N ARG A 44 -5.74 -22.20 10.53
CA ARG A 44 -6.50 -22.14 11.78
C ARG A 44 -5.98 -21.05 12.71
N LEU A 45 -4.66 -20.93 12.86
CA LEU A 45 -4.05 -19.92 13.72
C LEU A 45 -4.21 -18.50 13.17
N ALA A 46 -4.19 -18.33 11.85
CA ALA A 46 -4.44 -17.04 11.19
C ALA A 46 -5.84 -16.51 11.47
N ASN A 47 -6.80 -17.41 11.59
CA ASN A 47 -8.22 -17.10 11.81
C ASN A 47 -8.64 -17.17 13.28
N ASP A 48 -7.69 -17.32 14.20
CA ASP A 48 -7.93 -17.30 15.63
C ASP A 48 -8.19 -15.86 16.14
N PRO A 49 -9.21 -15.61 16.98
CA PRO A 49 -9.52 -14.26 17.47
C PRO A 49 -8.38 -13.60 18.25
N VAL A 50 -7.52 -14.36 18.92
CA VAL A 50 -6.39 -13.82 19.65
C VAL A 50 -5.31 -13.34 18.68
N THR A 51 -5.10 -14.04 17.56
CA THR A 51 -4.21 -13.57 16.48
C THR A 51 -4.71 -12.22 15.95
N ALA A 52 -6.02 -12.09 15.71
CA ALA A 52 -6.62 -10.82 15.32
C ALA A 52 -6.48 -9.73 16.40
N ALA A 53 -6.54 -10.08 17.69
CA ALA A 53 -6.31 -9.13 18.78
C ALA A 53 -4.89 -8.55 18.80
N TYR A 54 -3.88 -9.37 18.50
CA TYR A 54 -2.49 -8.88 18.37
C TYR A 54 -2.30 -7.99 17.15
N LEU A 55 -2.91 -8.33 16.02
CA LEU A 55 -2.90 -7.47 14.83
C LEU A 55 -3.61 -6.14 15.09
N ALA A 56 -4.76 -6.15 15.79
CA ALA A 56 -5.48 -4.93 16.17
C ALA A 56 -4.65 -4.04 17.09
N ALA A 57 -3.95 -4.64 18.07
CA ALA A 57 -3.02 -3.93 18.94
C ALA A 57 -1.86 -3.31 18.14
N GLY A 58 -1.26 -4.07 17.22
CA GLY A 58 -0.22 -3.59 16.30
C GLY A 58 -0.68 -2.42 15.44
N MET A 59 -1.83 -2.53 14.77
CA MET A 59 -2.41 -1.45 13.95
C MET A 59 -2.69 -0.19 14.75
N ARG A 60 -3.16 -0.32 16.00
CA ARG A 60 -3.35 0.82 16.90
C ARG A 60 -2.06 1.49 17.32
N LEU A 61 -0.96 0.73 17.47
CA LEU A 61 0.36 1.29 17.75
C LEU A 61 0.93 2.00 16.52
N LEU A 62 0.75 1.42 15.34
CA LEU A 62 1.08 2.07 14.06
C LEU A 62 0.33 3.40 13.92
N GLY A 63 -0.98 3.41 14.14
CA GLY A 63 -1.79 4.64 14.05
C GLY A 63 -1.32 5.73 15.02
N ARG A 64 -0.92 5.38 16.25
CA ARG A 64 -0.46 6.36 17.26
C ARG A 64 0.94 6.92 17.00
N HIS A 65 1.82 6.15 16.37
CA HIS A 65 3.22 6.56 16.16
C HIS A 65 3.48 7.05 14.74
N LEU A 66 2.66 6.65 13.77
CA LEU A 66 2.83 6.98 12.36
C LEU A 66 1.61 7.72 11.78
N GLY A 67 0.47 7.79 12.45
CA GLY A 67 -0.72 8.48 11.93
C GLY A 67 -0.57 10.01 11.86
N PRO A 68 -1.49 10.70 11.15
CA PRO A 68 -1.51 12.16 11.11
C PRO A 68 -1.56 12.78 12.51
N GLY A 69 -0.73 13.80 12.77
CA GLY A 69 -0.67 14.47 14.07
C GLY A 69 -0.04 13.65 15.21
N SER A 70 0.58 12.50 14.91
CA SER A 70 1.39 11.78 15.90
C SER A 70 2.46 12.73 16.46
N PRO A 71 2.66 12.79 17.79
CA PRO A 71 3.67 13.68 18.38
C PRO A 71 5.02 13.37 17.74
N GLY A 72 5.60 14.39 17.10
CA GLY A 72 6.89 14.28 16.42
C GLY A 72 7.92 13.67 17.38
N ARG A 73 8.70 12.71 16.88
CA ARG A 73 9.73 12.03 17.67
C ARG A 73 10.61 13.10 18.34
N ALA A 74 10.56 13.18 19.67
CA ALA A 74 11.63 13.79 20.43
C ALA A 74 12.94 13.10 20.03
N HIS A 75 13.95 13.88 19.67
CA HIS A 75 15.29 13.40 19.34
C HIS A 75 15.79 12.40 20.39
N GLY A 76 16.27 11.24 19.93
CA GLY A 76 16.92 10.25 20.77
C GLY A 76 16.76 8.82 20.24
N GLU A 77 17.82 8.31 19.61
CA GLU A 77 18.33 6.92 19.59
C GLU A 77 17.39 5.74 19.94
N ARG A 78 16.14 5.73 19.47
CA ARG A 78 15.30 4.53 19.57
C ARG A 78 15.36 3.75 18.27
N PRO A 79 15.63 2.42 18.33
CA PRO A 79 15.55 1.56 17.15
C PRO A 79 14.22 1.78 16.42
N PHE A 80 14.31 1.86 15.09
CA PHE A 80 13.15 1.93 14.21
C PHE A 80 12.16 0.80 14.59
N LEU A 81 10.87 1.12 14.76
CA LEU A 81 9.82 0.20 15.24
C LEU A 81 9.95 -0.33 16.68
N SER A 82 10.78 0.27 17.55
CA SER A 82 10.83 -0.11 18.98
C SER A 82 9.46 -0.09 19.68
N PHE A 83 8.54 0.77 19.21
CA PHE A 83 7.16 0.82 19.69
C PHE A 83 6.33 -0.43 19.33
N LEU A 84 6.80 -1.29 18.42
CA LEU A 84 6.21 -2.59 18.08
C LEU A 84 6.81 -3.77 18.84
N SER A 85 7.66 -3.54 19.86
CA SER A 85 8.24 -4.65 20.65
C SER A 85 7.19 -5.62 21.18
N GLN A 86 7.55 -6.90 21.35
CA GLN A 86 6.65 -7.94 21.89
C GLN A 86 5.95 -7.50 23.19
N ARG A 87 6.67 -6.78 24.07
CA ARG A 87 6.14 -6.24 25.32
C ARG A 87 5.11 -5.15 25.08
N ALA A 88 5.41 -4.20 24.20
CA ALA A 88 4.47 -3.14 23.85
C ALA A 88 3.18 -3.72 23.23
N ILE A 89 3.34 -4.66 22.29
CA ILE A 89 2.21 -5.33 21.63
C ILE A 89 1.36 -6.13 22.62
N ALA A 90 1.97 -6.92 23.49
CA ALA A 90 1.24 -7.70 24.49
C ALA A 90 0.50 -6.81 25.50
N ALA A 91 1.13 -5.74 25.98
CA ALA A 91 0.48 -4.76 26.85
C ALA A 91 -0.69 -4.07 26.14
N GLU A 92 -0.54 -3.81 24.84
CA GLU A 92 -1.52 -3.07 24.07
C GLU A 92 -2.82 -3.84 23.81
N VAL A 93 -2.77 -5.17 23.84
CA VAL A 93 -3.95 -6.04 23.72
C VAL A 93 -4.99 -5.74 24.80
N ALA A 94 -4.56 -5.35 26.00
CA ALA A 94 -5.46 -4.97 27.10
C ALA A 94 -6.39 -3.80 26.75
N ASN A 95 -5.95 -2.92 25.84
CA ASN A 95 -6.69 -1.74 25.40
C ASN A 95 -7.52 -1.98 24.13
N ASN A 96 -7.62 -3.23 23.65
CA ASN A 96 -8.41 -3.51 22.46
C ASN A 96 -9.91 -3.20 22.69
N PRO A 97 -10.62 -2.64 21.69
CA PRO A 97 -12.06 -2.49 21.79
C PRO A 97 -12.74 -3.86 21.80
N ARG A 98 -13.96 -3.94 22.33
CA ARG A 98 -14.81 -5.12 22.08
C ARG A 98 -15.07 -5.22 20.57
N PRO A 99 -15.20 -6.42 19.99
CA PRO A 99 -15.24 -7.74 20.62
C PRO A 99 -13.87 -8.45 20.68
N PHE A 100 -12.76 -7.76 20.41
CA PHE A 100 -11.45 -8.39 20.47
C PHE A 100 -11.13 -8.90 21.89
N PRO A 101 -10.45 -10.06 21.99
CA PRO A 101 -9.81 -10.47 23.22
C PRO A 101 -8.92 -9.36 23.80
N ARG A 102 -9.00 -9.16 25.11
CA ARG A 102 -8.20 -8.18 25.88
C ARG A 102 -7.12 -8.82 26.75
N GLN A 103 -7.00 -10.14 26.70
CA GLN A 103 -5.96 -10.86 27.43
C GLN A 103 -4.87 -11.25 26.45
N GLY A 104 -3.70 -10.64 26.61
CA GLY A 104 -2.52 -10.92 25.80
C GLY A 104 -1.28 -10.98 26.67
N THR A 105 -0.41 -11.95 26.40
CA THR A 105 0.89 -12.08 27.04
C THR A 105 1.99 -12.20 25.99
N VAL A 106 3.26 -11.97 26.36
CA VAL A 106 4.39 -12.21 25.44
C VAL A 106 4.46 -13.68 25.05
N ALA A 107 4.14 -14.61 25.96
CA ALA A 107 4.13 -16.04 25.68
C ALA A 107 3.08 -16.41 24.60
N MET A 108 1.87 -15.85 24.70
CA MET A 108 0.81 -16.06 23.70
C MET A 108 1.13 -15.43 22.34
N LEU A 109 1.87 -14.32 22.32
CA LEU A 109 2.40 -13.75 21.09
C LEU A 109 3.44 -14.68 20.47
N ARG A 110 4.38 -15.20 21.28
CA ARG A 110 5.44 -16.14 20.83
C ARG A 110 4.92 -17.49 20.34
N ASP A 111 3.81 -17.95 20.91
CA ASP A 111 3.10 -19.13 20.41
C ASP A 111 2.58 -18.94 18.98
N ARG A 112 2.30 -17.68 18.57
CA ARG A 112 1.83 -17.33 17.23
C ARG A 112 2.94 -16.97 16.26
N TRP A 113 3.91 -16.18 16.70
CA TRP A 113 5.10 -15.79 15.94
C TRP A 113 6.33 -16.06 16.78
N SER A 114 7.20 -16.94 16.31
CA SER A 114 8.36 -17.37 17.10
C SER A 114 9.35 -16.23 17.34
N ALA A 115 9.50 -15.35 16.34
CA ALA A 115 10.33 -14.17 16.39
C ALA A 115 9.51 -12.87 16.30
N GLN A 116 10.10 -11.76 16.75
CA GLN A 116 9.49 -10.43 16.58
C GLN A 116 9.42 -10.02 15.10
N SER A 117 10.47 -10.30 14.32
CA SER A 117 10.52 -9.98 12.89
C SER A 117 9.39 -10.65 12.11
N GLU A 118 9.05 -11.90 12.43
CA GLU A 118 7.92 -12.63 11.85
C GLU A 118 6.58 -11.93 12.11
N PHE A 119 6.35 -11.46 13.36
CA PHE A 119 5.16 -10.68 13.67
C PHE A 119 5.14 -9.35 12.93
N VAL A 120 6.28 -8.65 12.84
CA VAL A 120 6.36 -7.38 12.11
C VAL A 120 6.08 -7.59 10.62
N ALA A 121 6.65 -8.62 10.00
CA ALA A 121 6.40 -8.96 8.60
C ALA A 121 4.91 -9.23 8.35
N ASP A 122 4.27 -10.05 9.17
CA ASP A 122 2.83 -10.33 9.05
C ASP A 122 1.95 -9.11 9.36
N LEU A 123 2.36 -8.24 10.31
CA LEU A 123 1.67 -6.99 10.59
C LEU A 123 1.78 -6.01 9.42
N ILE A 124 2.94 -5.95 8.75
CA ILE A 124 3.13 -5.14 7.54
C ILE A 124 2.23 -5.68 6.43
N SER A 125 2.31 -6.97 6.13
CA SER A 125 1.46 -7.63 5.12
C SER A 125 -0.01 -7.41 5.40
N PHE A 126 -0.41 -7.46 6.68
CA PHE A 126 -1.77 -7.10 7.08
C PHE A 126 -2.05 -5.61 6.82
N ALA A 127 -1.27 -4.68 7.37
CA ALA A 127 -1.51 -3.24 7.27
C ALA A 127 -1.70 -2.73 5.85
N VAL A 128 -0.98 -3.31 4.89
CA VAL A 128 -0.99 -2.93 3.48
C VAL A 128 -1.95 -3.77 2.63
N TRP A 129 -2.55 -4.80 3.22
CA TRP A 129 -3.53 -5.66 2.55
C TRP A 129 -4.70 -4.83 2.04
N ARG A 130 -5.15 -5.11 0.82
CA ARG A 130 -6.20 -4.33 0.16
C ARG A 130 -7.49 -4.24 0.98
N GLU A 131 -7.80 -5.21 1.83
CA GLU A 131 -8.97 -5.19 2.73
C GLU A 131 -8.81 -4.25 3.92
N ASN A 132 -7.60 -3.81 4.26
CA ASN A 132 -7.41 -2.76 5.28
C ASN A 132 -7.70 -1.34 4.77
N TYR A 133 -7.89 -1.15 3.46
CA TYR A 133 -8.46 0.10 2.94
C TYR A 133 -9.96 0.14 3.20
N ARG A 134 -10.48 1.30 3.60
CA ARG A 134 -11.92 1.47 3.86
C ARG A 134 -12.75 1.10 2.62
N PRO A 135 -13.93 0.45 2.78
CA PRO A 135 -14.77 0.04 1.65
C PRO A 135 -15.07 1.17 0.66
N GLU A 136 -15.27 2.39 1.14
CA GLU A 136 -15.57 3.56 0.31
C GLU A 136 -14.42 3.87 -0.66
N TYR A 137 -13.17 3.63 -0.27
CA TYR A 137 -12.02 3.81 -1.14
C TYR A 137 -12.00 2.81 -2.29
N ARG A 138 -12.60 1.63 -2.15
CA ARG A 138 -12.62 0.62 -3.22
C ARG A 138 -13.56 0.99 -4.34
N GLU A 139 -14.79 1.36 -3.98
CA GLU A 139 -15.80 1.80 -4.95
C GLU A 139 -15.34 3.07 -5.66
N GLN A 140 -14.81 4.04 -4.88
CA GLN A 140 -14.27 5.26 -5.44
C GLN A 140 -13.08 4.99 -6.37
N ARG A 141 -12.17 4.08 -5.99
CA ARG A 141 -11.04 3.70 -6.83
C ARG A 141 -11.51 3.04 -8.12
N ALA A 142 -12.43 2.08 -8.05
CA ALA A 142 -12.99 1.44 -9.25
C ALA A 142 -13.60 2.47 -10.22
N ALA A 143 -14.41 3.40 -9.71
CA ALA A 143 -15.00 4.46 -10.52
C ALA A 143 -13.95 5.40 -11.15
N ASN A 144 -12.88 5.74 -10.43
CA ASN A 144 -11.80 6.56 -10.98
C ASN A 144 -11.00 5.83 -12.06
N THR A 145 -10.74 4.54 -11.84
CA THR A 145 -10.05 3.67 -12.79
C THR A 145 -10.83 3.58 -14.11
N GLU A 146 -12.16 3.45 -14.04
CA GLU A 146 -13.03 3.46 -15.21
C GLU A 146 -12.94 4.77 -15.99
N LYS A 147 -12.97 5.93 -15.29
CA LYS A 147 -12.79 7.24 -15.93
C LYS A 147 -11.45 7.37 -16.67
N LEU A 148 -10.37 6.78 -16.15
CA LEU A 148 -9.08 6.77 -16.83
C LEU A 148 -9.15 5.98 -18.15
N VAL A 149 -9.79 4.81 -18.12
CA VAL A 149 -9.88 3.93 -19.30
C VAL A 149 -10.82 4.51 -20.34
N SER A 150 -12.09 4.73 -20.01
CA SER A 150 -13.15 5.05 -20.99
C SER A 150 -13.83 6.40 -20.77
N GLY A 151 -13.44 7.17 -19.74
CA GLY A 151 -14.03 8.47 -19.45
C GLY A 151 -13.77 9.52 -20.54
N PRO A 152 -14.64 10.52 -20.71
CA PRO A 152 -14.52 11.50 -21.80
C PRO A 152 -13.36 12.49 -21.62
N ASP A 153 -12.94 12.76 -20.38
CA ASP A 153 -11.87 13.71 -20.06
C ASP A 153 -10.73 12.99 -19.32
N PHE A 154 -9.77 12.51 -20.11
CA PHE A 154 -8.62 11.75 -19.61
C PHE A 154 -7.72 12.60 -18.69
N VAL A 155 -7.43 13.84 -19.08
CA VAL A 155 -6.54 14.75 -18.34
C VAL A 155 -7.11 15.04 -16.96
N ARG A 156 -8.42 15.32 -16.88
CA ARG A 156 -9.10 15.49 -15.60
C ARG A 156 -9.10 14.22 -14.77
N ALA A 157 -9.33 13.05 -15.38
CA ALA A 157 -9.30 11.78 -14.67
C ALA A 157 -7.91 11.48 -14.07
N VAL A 158 -6.82 11.83 -14.77
CA VAL A 158 -5.45 11.74 -14.26
C VAL A 158 -5.27 12.64 -13.03
N HIS A 159 -5.67 13.91 -13.11
CA HIS A 159 -5.55 14.82 -11.97
C HIS A 159 -6.41 14.39 -10.77
N GLU A 160 -7.65 13.97 -10.99
CA GLU A 160 -8.54 13.51 -9.91
C GLU A 160 -7.97 12.27 -9.23
N THR A 161 -7.47 11.30 -10.01
CA THR A 161 -6.87 10.06 -9.49
C THR A 161 -5.59 10.36 -8.72
N ALA A 162 -4.70 11.19 -9.29
CA ALA A 162 -3.44 11.54 -8.64
C ALA A 162 -3.65 12.34 -7.35
N TYR A 163 -4.61 13.28 -7.32
CA TYR A 163 -4.95 14.01 -6.10
C TYR A 163 -5.43 13.06 -5.00
N GLN A 164 -6.40 12.20 -5.32
CA GLN A 164 -6.97 11.27 -4.34
C GLN A 164 -5.89 10.32 -3.82
N HIS A 165 -5.11 9.72 -4.71
CA HIS A 165 -4.05 8.79 -4.33
C HIS A 165 -3.01 9.45 -3.39
N THR A 166 -2.50 10.65 -3.73
CA THR A 166 -1.52 11.33 -2.90
C THR A 166 -2.12 11.77 -1.55
N ALA A 167 -3.33 12.34 -1.56
CA ALA A 167 -3.99 12.81 -0.33
C ALA A 167 -4.33 11.64 0.61
N GLU A 168 -4.86 10.55 0.07
CA GLU A 168 -5.17 9.33 0.81
C GLU A 168 -3.91 8.66 1.34
N GLY A 169 -2.90 8.48 0.50
CA GLY A 169 -1.62 7.90 0.89
C GLY A 169 -0.95 8.67 2.03
N ALA A 170 -0.98 10.00 1.97
CA ALA A 170 -0.43 10.85 3.04
C ALA A 170 -1.17 10.71 4.38
N ALA A 171 -2.46 10.35 4.34
CA ALA A 171 -3.29 10.16 5.53
C ALA A 171 -3.24 8.72 6.10
N MET A 172 -2.83 7.73 5.30
CA MET A 172 -2.86 6.31 5.68
C MET A 172 -1.61 5.90 6.49
N PRO A 173 -1.77 5.39 7.74
CA PRO A 173 -0.64 4.91 8.53
C PRO A 173 0.12 3.75 7.87
N SER A 174 -0.55 2.92 7.07
CA SER A 174 0.05 1.80 6.34
C SER A 174 1.00 2.26 5.25
N VAL A 175 0.64 3.31 4.49
CA VAL A 175 1.52 3.92 3.47
C VAL A 175 2.73 4.56 4.13
N ARG A 176 2.53 5.30 5.23
CA ARG A 176 3.64 5.88 6.01
C ARG A 176 4.60 4.81 6.55
N LEU A 177 4.05 3.70 7.06
CA LEU A 177 4.85 2.55 7.48
C LEU A 177 5.64 1.98 6.30
N GLY A 178 4.97 1.77 5.15
CA GLY A 178 5.61 1.28 3.93
C GLY A 178 6.78 2.16 3.52
N LEU A 179 6.57 3.46 3.35
CA LEU A 179 7.61 4.43 2.99
C LEU A 179 8.77 4.42 3.99
N ALA A 180 8.47 4.39 5.29
CA ALA A 180 9.50 4.36 6.32
C ALA A 180 10.31 3.05 6.28
N LEU A 181 9.66 1.90 6.05
CA LEU A 181 10.32 0.61 5.89
C LEU A 181 11.24 0.57 4.67
N MET A 182 10.82 1.14 3.54
CA MET A 182 11.65 1.20 2.33
C MET A 182 13.00 1.87 2.59
N THR A 183 13.02 2.88 3.47
CA THR A 183 14.23 3.60 3.84
C THR A 183 15.01 2.97 5.00
N ALA A 184 14.36 2.13 5.82
CA ALA A 184 14.92 1.67 7.09
C ALA A 184 15.16 0.15 7.14
N ALA A 185 14.75 -0.61 6.12
CA ALA A 185 14.92 -2.06 6.04
C ALA A 185 16.35 -2.48 5.67
N GLU A 186 17.29 -1.55 5.50
CA GLU A 186 18.68 -1.86 5.18
C GLU A 186 19.28 -2.76 6.28
N GLY A 187 19.67 -3.98 5.88
CA GLY A 187 20.25 -4.98 6.77
C GLY A 187 19.27 -6.01 7.37
N ASP A 188 17.96 -5.94 7.09
CA ASP A 188 16.98 -6.98 7.48
C ASP A 188 16.35 -7.63 6.23
N GLU A 189 16.87 -8.80 5.84
CA GLU A 189 16.45 -9.51 4.63
C GLU A 189 14.97 -9.93 4.65
N GLU A 190 14.40 -10.22 5.82
CA GLU A 190 12.99 -10.62 5.94
C GLU A 190 12.07 -9.41 5.70
N ILE A 191 12.41 -8.26 6.29
CA ILE A 191 11.67 -7.02 6.06
C ILE A 191 11.83 -6.57 4.60
N MET A 192 13.04 -6.62 4.04
CA MET A 192 13.26 -6.29 2.63
C MET A 192 12.41 -7.17 1.70
N ARG A 193 12.39 -8.49 1.92
CA ARG A 193 11.54 -9.41 1.14
C ARG A 193 10.06 -9.08 1.27
N ALA A 194 9.59 -8.74 2.47
CA ALA A 194 8.20 -8.34 2.69
C ALA A 194 7.83 -7.04 1.95
N VAL A 195 8.74 -6.05 1.94
CA VAL A 195 8.56 -4.78 1.22
C VAL A 195 8.59 -5.00 -0.30
N SER A 196 9.51 -5.81 -0.82
CA SER A 196 9.57 -6.12 -2.26
C SER A 196 8.31 -6.85 -2.74
N ALA A 197 7.86 -7.87 -2.00
CA ALA A 197 6.64 -8.61 -2.35
C ALA A 197 5.39 -7.72 -2.34
N LEU A 198 5.34 -6.73 -1.44
CA LEU A 198 4.28 -5.72 -1.43
C LEU A 198 4.28 -4.88 -2.70
N TYR A 199 5.44 -4.39 -3.12
CA TYR A 199 5.56 -3.59 -4.33
C TYR A 199 5.22 -4.36 -5.59
N GLU A 200 5.66 -5.61 -5.70
CA GLU A 200 5.36 -6.46 -6.87
C GLU A 200 3.85 -6.65 -7.05
N ASP A 201 3.13 -6.99 -5.97
CA ASP A 201 1.66 -7.18 -6.02
C ASP A 201 0.94 -5.86 -6.33
N TYR A 202 1.39 -4.75 -5.71
CA TYR A 202 0.83 -3.42 -5.93
C TYR A 202 1.03 -2.95 -7.39
N LEU A 203 2.26 -3.03 -7.91
CA LEU A 203 2.61 -2.62 -9.27
C LEU A 203 1.95 -3.50 -10.33
N GLY A 204 1.73 -4.80 -10.04
CA GLY A 204 1.03 -5.71 -10.95
C GLY A 204 -0.35 -5.18 -11.35
N SER A 205 -1.16 -4.76 -10.37
CA SER A 205 -2.50 -4.22 -10.61
C SER A 205 -2.49 -2.90 -11.41
N TRP A 206 -1.48 -2.06 -11.21
CA TRP A 206 -1.33 -0.81 -11.96
C TRP A 206 -0.86 -1.05 -13.39
N LYS A 207 0.03 -2.02 -13.63
CA LYS A 207 0.46 -2.40 -14.98
C LYS A 207 -0.74 -2.87 -15.82
N GLU A 208 -1.63 -3.67 -15.25
CA GLU A 208 -2.88 -4.09 -15.94
C GLU A 208 -3.74 -2.89 -16.33
N LEU A 209 -3.91 -1.91 -15.43
CA LEU A 209 -4.63 -0.67 -15.72
C LEU A 209 -3.96 0.14 -16.82
N TYR A 210 -2.65 0.37 -16.73
CA TYR A 210 -1.93 1.15 -17.74
C TYR A 210 -2.03 0.51 -19.11
N GLY A 211 -1.94 -0.83 -19.20
CA GLY A 211 -2.17 -1.55 -20.45
C GLY A 211 -3.61 -1.39 -20.99
N ALA A 212 -4.62 -1.34 -20.12
CA ALA A 212 -6.00 -1.07 -20.52
C ALA A 212 -6.18 0.36 -21.03
N VAL A 213 -5.63 1.36 -20.33
CA VAL A 213 -5.64 2.76 -20.77
C VAL A 213 -4.96 2.92 -22.13
N MET A 214 -3.78 2.34 -22.31
CA MET A 214 -3.06 2.41 -23.57
C MET A 214 -3.89 1.86 -24.74
N ARG A 215 -4.50 0.69 -24.55
CA ARG A 215 -5.34 0.06 -25.57
C ARG A 215 -6.57 0.90 -25.91
N GLU A 216 -7.30 1.35 -24.90
CA GLU A 216 -8.56 2.09 -25.09
C GLU A 216 -8.32 3.48 -25.69
N ARG A 217 -7.18 4.09 -25.39
CA ARG A 217 -6.82 5.44 -25.86
C ARG A 217 -5.99 5.45 -27.14
N GLY A 218 -5.70 4.29 -27.74
CA GLY A 218 -4.88 4.18 -28.94
C GLY A 218 -3.46 4.72 -28.71
N LEU A 219 -2.85 4.37 -27.58
CA LEU A 219 -1.50 4.77 -27.20
C LEU A 219 -0.56 3.57 -27.18
N ARG A 220 0.71 3.83 -27.49
CA ARG A 220 1.81 2.88 -27.36
C ARG A 220 2.97 3.49 -26.60
N LEU A 221 3.83 2.64 -26.05
CA LEU A 221 5.10 3.08 -25.46
C LEU A 221 6.08 3.49 -26.56
N ARG A 222 6.89 4.51 -26.31
CA ARG A 222 8.03 4.84 -27.19
C ARG A 222 9.03 3.69 -27.23
N PRO A 223 9.78 3.54 -28.34
CA PRO A 223 10.83 2.53 -28.45
C PRO A 223 11.84 2.61 -27.29
N GLY A 224 12.19 1.44 -26.76
CA GLY A 224 13.12 1.29 -25.63
C GLY A 224 12.46 1.36 -24.25
N LEU A 225 11.20 1.79 -24.15
CA LEU A 225 10.46 1.83 -22.89
C LEU A 225 9.55 0.61 -22.73
N THR A 226 9.43 0.14 -21.51
CA THR A 226 8.54 -0.95 -21.11
C THR A 226 7.40 -0.46 -20.23
N LEU A 227 6.37 -1.31 -20.10
CA LEU A 227 5.30 -1.09 -19.12
C LEU A 227 5.83 -1.13 -17.67
N GLY A 228 6.95 -1.82 -17.46
CA GLY A 228 7.71 -1.79 -16.21
C GLY A 228 8.20 -0.39 -15.90
N ASP A 229 8.92 0.22 -16.85
CA ASP A 229 9.51 1.56 -16.68
C ASP A 229 8.44 2.62 -16.41
N LEU A 230 7.30 2.55 -17.12
CA LEU A 230 6.17 3.45 -16.86
C LEU A 230 5.62 3.28 -15.45
N ALA A 231 5.42 2.04 -15.01
CA ALA A 231 4.88 1.76 -13.68
C ALA A 231 5.83 2.18 -12.57
N ASP A 232 7.12 1.93 -12.74
CA ASP A 232 8.15 2.28 -11.77
C ASP A 232 8.33 3.80 -11.69
N ALA A 233 8.35 4.50 -12.83
CA ALA A 233 8.43 5.97 -12.86
C ALA A 233 7.23 6.63 -12.16
N LEU A 234 6.00 6.16 -12.45
CA LEU A 234 4.79 6.68 -11.81
C LEU A 234 4.73 6.33 -10.32
N SER A 235 5.17 5.12 -9.92
CA SER A 235 5.21 4.74 -8.50
C SER A 235 6.23 5.56 -7.74
N ALA A 236 7.48 5.63 -8.21
CA ALA A 236 8.54 6.40 -7.55
C ALA A 236 8.15 7.87 -7.36
N THR A 237 7.51 8.46 -8.37
CA THR A 237 6.96 9.82 -8.25
C THR A 237 5.84 9.89 -7.21
N THR A 238 4.91 8.93 -7.21
CA THR A 238 3.82 8.87 -6.22
C THR A 238 4.37 8.77 -4.79
N ASP A 239 5.35 7.91 -4.56
CA ASP A 239 6.00 7.71 -3.28
C ASP A 239 6.73 8.97 -2.83
N GLY A 240 7.49 9.62 -3.72
CA GLY A 240 8.16 10.89 -3.46
C GLY A 240 7.20 12.03 -3.13
N MET A 241 6.11 12.18 -3.88
CA MET A 241 5.08 13.21 -3.64
C MET A 241 4.34 12.95 -2.32
N THR A 242 4.03 11.69 -2.02
CA THR A 242 3.40 11.30 -0.77
C THR A 242 4.32 11.56 0.42
N LEU A 243 5.60 11.19 0.32
CA LEU A 243 6.61 11.47 1.34
C LEU A 243 6.77 12.97 1.57
N ARG A 244 6.80 13.77 0.49
CA ARG A 244 6.86 15.24 0.58
C ARG A 244 5.62 15.82 1.27
N ALA A 245 4.42 15.34 0.92
CA ALA A 245 3.17 15.76 1.56
C ALA A 245 3.11 15.38 3.06
N ILE A 246 3.71 14.26 3.45
CA ILE A 246 3.82 13.85 4.86
C ILE A 246 4.81 14.72 5.62
N GLY A 247 6.00 14.93 5.06
CA GLY A 247 7.11 15.64 5.73
C GLY A 247 6.96 17.16 5.74
N ASP A 248 6.30 17.72 4.73
CA ASP A 248 6.04 19.15 4.58
C ASP A 248 4.63 19.39 4.03
N PRO A 249 3.59 19.37 4.89
CA PRO A 249 2.21 19.61 4.48
C PRO A 249 1.99 20.99 3.83
N GLY A 250 2.88 21.96 4.08
CA GLY A 250 2.84 23.30 3.50
C GLY A 250 3.50 23.42 2.11
N SER A 251 4.10 22.35 1.59
CA SER A 251 4.83 22.34 0.32
C SER A 251 4.00 22.67 -0.92
N GLY A 252 2.66 22.62 -0.81
CA GLY A 252 1.76 22.78 -1.95
C GLY A 252 1.71 21.59 -2.91
N VAL A 253 2.31 20.44 -2.55
CA VAL A 253 2.23 19.20 -3.35
C VAL A 253 0.79 18.69 -3.47
N VAL A 254 -0.03 18.95 -2.45
CA VAL A 254 -1.47 18.65 -2.44
C VAL A 254 -2.24 19.95 -2.20
N ASP A 255 -3.05 20.35 -3.18
CA ASP A 255 -3.98 21.48 -3.11
C ASP A 255 -5.39 20.94 -2.85
N HIS A 256 -5.82 20.99 -1.59
CA HIS A 256 -7.14 20.52 -1.18
C HIS A 256 -8.28 21.45 -1.65
N GLU A 257 -8.02 22.75 -1.84
CA GLU A 257 -9.03 23.70 -2.29
C GLU A 257 -9.41 23.43 -3.75
N ARG A 258 -8.41 23.20 -4.59
CA ARG A 258 -8.61 22.89 -6.02
C ARG A 258 -8.74 21.41 -6.31
N ARG A 259 -8.58 20.55 -5.29
CA ARG A 259 -8.52 19.09 -5.42
C ARG A 259 -7.51 18.63 -6.48
N ARG A 260 -6.30 19.19 -6.41
CA ARG A 260 -5.19 18.89 -7.34
C ARG A 260 -3.94 18.49 -6.56
N SER A 261 -3.05 17.76 -7.22
CA SER A 261 -1.71 17.49 -6.71
C SER A 261 -0.68 17.68 -7.80
N LEU A 262 0.57 17.99 -7.39
CA LEU A 262 1.71 18.03 -8.30
C LEU A 262 1.92 16.68 -9.00
N MET A 263 1.59 15.58 -8.32
CA MET A 263 1.60 14.24 -8.92
C MET A 263 0.75 14.15 -10.19
N GLY A 264 -0.41 14.82 -10.27
CA GLY A 264 -1.22 14.81 -11.49
C GLY A 264 -0.51 15.46 -12.67
N THR A 265 0.20 16.56 -12.43
CA THR A 265 1.02 17.22 -13.45
C THR A 265 2.19 16.34 -13.88
N VAL A 266 2.89 15.73 -12.93
CA VAL A 266 4.02 14.84 -13.26
C VAL A 266 3.53 13.58 -13.97
N ALA A 267 2.39 13.02 -13.59
CA ALA A 267 1.78 11.88 -14.29
C ALA A 267 1.52 12.21 -15.76
N LEU A 268 0.96 13.39 -16.06
CA LEU A 268 0.77 13.83 -17.45
C LEU A 268 2.09 14.03 -18.19
N ALA A 269 3.11 14.59 -17.53
CA ALA A 269 4.43 14.74 -18.13
C ALA A 269 5.08 13.39 -18.46
N VAL A 270 4.99 12.42 -17.54
CA VAL A 270 5.48 11.05 -17.75
C VAL A 270 4.68 10.36 -18.86
N ILE A 271 3.35 10.44 -18.84
CA ILE A 271 2.49 9.89 -19.90
C ILE A 271 2.86 10.49 -21.26
N HIS A 272 3.01 11.82 -21.33
CA HIS A 272 3.37 12.51 -22.57
C HIS A 272 4.78 12.15 -23.06
N GLY A 273 5.73 11.96 -22.15
CA GLY A 273 7.09 11.55 -22.49
C GLY A 273 7.17 10.09 -22.93
N PHE A 274 6.51 9.19 -22.21
CA PHE A 274 6.67 7.74 -22.37
C PHE A 274 5.76 7.16 -23.46
N LEU A 275 4.63 7.80 -23.73
CA LEU A 275 3.63 7.31 -24.66
C LEU A 275 3.55 8.19 -25.91
N GLU A 276 3.14 7.57 -27.01
CA GLU A 276 2.79 8.23 -28.27
C GLU A 276 1.50 7.62 -28.84
N PRO A 277 0.73 8.36 -29.66
CA PRO A 277 -0.42 7.81 -30.37
C PRO A 277 0.01 6.65 -31.26
N ASP A 278 -0.78 5.58 -31.32
CA ASP A 278 -0.45 4.39 -32.13
C ASP A 278 -0.58 4.68 -33.64
N GLU A 279 -1.57 5.48 -34.03
CA GLU A 279 -1.86 5.81 -35.44
C GLU A 279 -0.88 6.84 -36.05
N ASP A 280 -0.27 7.70 -35.22
CA ASP A 280 0.64 8.78 -35.66
C ASP A 280 1.93 8.76 -34.84
N ALA A 281 2.47 7.56 -34.67
CA ALA A 281 3.61 7.35 -33.82
C ALA A 281 4.90 7.84 -34.50
N SER A 282 5.67 8.68 -33.82
CA SER A 282 6.94 9.18 -34.39
C SER A 282 8.02 8.10 -34.45
N GLY A 283 7.91 7.07 -33.61
CA GLY A 283 8.90 5.99 -33.53
C GLY A 283 10.24 6.45 -32.96
N LEU A 284 10.29 7.65 -32.37
CA LEU A 284 11.47 8.18 -31.71
C LEU A 284 11.54 7.66 -30.28
N THR A 285 12.75 7.32 -29.82
CA THR A 285 13.00 7.13 -28.38
C THR A 285 12.70 8.42 -27.61
N LEU A 286 12.60 8.33 -26.27
CA LEU A 286 12.39 9.51 -25.43
C LEU A 286 13.47 10.57 -25.67
N GLU A 287 14.74 10.17 -25.70
CA GLU A 287 15.89 11.05 -25.90
C GLU A 287 15.83 11.74 -27.27
N GLN A 288 15.51 10.99 -28.33
CA GLN A 288 15.38 11.54 -29.67
C GLN A 288 14.22 12.53 -29.77
N ALA A 289 13.08 12.23 -29.15
CA ALA A 289 11.93 13.13 -29.10
C ALA A 289 12.24 14.42 -28.35
N VAL A 290 13.07 14.34 -27.29
CA VAL A 290 13.55 15.52 -26.56
C VAL A 290 14.51 16.34 -27.44
N SER A 291 15.54 15.72 -28.04
CA SER A 291 16.49 16.41 -28.93
C SER A 291 15.79 17.14 -30.07
N ALA A 292 14.85 16.47 -30.75
CA ALA A 292 14.09 17.05 -31.86
C ALA A 292 13.32 18.33 -31.50
N ARG A 293 13.01 18.55 -30.21
CA ARG A 293 12.31 19.75 -29.73
C ARG A 293 13.24 20.95 -29.49
N PHE A 294 14.54 20.71 -29.31
CA PHE A 294 15.54 21.76 -29.06
C PHE A 294 16.43 22.05 -30.26
N ASP A 295 16.44 21.15 -31.25
CA ASP A 295 17.19 21.31 -32.50
C ASP A 295 16.41 22.09 -33.59
N THR A 296 15.25 22.67 -33.23
CA THR A 296 14.45 23.62 -34.03
C THR A 296 14.69 25.06 -33.62
#